data_AF-E0MRH3-F1
#
_entry.id   AF-E0MRH3-F1
#
_cell.length_a   1.000
_cell.length_b   1.000
_cell.length_c   1.000
_cell.angle_alpha   90.00
_cell.angle_beta   90.00
_cell.angle_gamma   90.00
#
_symmetry.space_group_name_H-M   'P 1'
#
loop_
_entity.id
_entity.type
_entity.pdbx_description
1 polymer ?
#
loop_
_entity_poly.entity_id
_entity_poly.type
_entity_poly.pdbx_seq_one_letter_code
_entity_poly.pdbx_strand_id
1 'polypeptide(L)'
;MRGFPSQLTRFQFGKVYSDGGQQLVDLKGMAGQTPTQVYRPETHGLSTHPVAGAQGALLALGGRQDQLLALGGECSELRGQHQAALGETILYNSHGEAISLIKRQVRMVGQDMQVTIAGTANFD
;
A
#
# COMPACT_ATOMS: atom_id res chain seq x y z
N MET A 1 -9.19 3.97 -31.48
CA MET A 1 -8.58 3.70 -30.16
C MET A 1 -9.54 2.88 -29.33
N ARG A 2 -9.20 1.63 -28.98
CA ARG A 2 -9.94 0.88 -27.96
C ARG A 2 -9.38 1.35 -26.61
N GLY A 3 -10.03 2.35 -26.01
CA GLY A 3 -9.75 2.72 -24.63
C GLY A 3 -10.10 1.57 -23.69
N PHE A 4 -9.65 1.66 -22.44
CA PHE A 4 -10.19 0.78 -21.41
C PHE A 4 -11.72 0.97 -21.33
N PRO A 5 -12.53 -0.10 -21.34
CA PRO A 5 -13.98 0.01 -21.18
C PRO A 5 -14.38 0.59 -19.81
N SER A 6 -13.48 0.52 -18.81
CA SER A 6 -13.61 1.17 -17.51
C SER A 6 -12.33 1.98 -17.19
N GLN A 7 -12.48 3.23 -16.75
CA GLN A 7 -11.32 4.07 -16.36
C GLN A 7 -10.62 3.57 -15.08
N LEU A 8 -11.27 2.65 -14.35
CA LEU A 8 -10.74 2.00 -13.17
C LEU A 8 -10.88 0.48 -13.32
N THR A 9 -9.83 -0.27 -13.00
CA THR A 9 -9.87 -1.74 -12.95
C THR A 9 -9.03 -2.28 -11.80
N ARG A 10 -9.31 -3.51 -11.36
CA ARG A 10 -8.50 -4.17 -10.33
C ARG A 10 -7.25 -4.79 -10.95
N PHE A 11 -6.18 -4.86 -10.16
CA PHE A 11 -4.95 -5.52 -10.55
C PHE A 11 -4.24 -6.14 -9.35
N GLN A 12 -3.24 -6.94 -9.67
CA GLN A 12 -2.31 -7.54 -8.73
C GLN A 12 -0.91 -6.96 -8.92
N PHE A 13 -0.25 -6.58 -7.83
CA PHE A 13 1.13 -6.07 -7.84
C PHE A 13 2.10 -7.23 -8.12
N GLY A 14 3.00 -7.00 -9.07
CA GLY A 14 4.14 -7.87 -9.36
C GLY A 14 5.41 -7.27 -8.78
N LYS A 15 6.30 -6.79 -9.66
CA LYS A 15 7.56 -6.17 -9.27
C LYS A 15 7.33 -4.72 -8.86
N VAL A 16 8.02 -4.29 -7.80
CA VAL A 16 8.07 -2.90 -7.32
C VAL A 16 9.51 -2.43 -7.41
N TYR A 17 9.74 -1.23 -7.95
CA TYR A 17 11.06 -0.63 -8.10
C TYR A 17 10.98 0.87 -7.83
N SER A 18 12.10 1.42 -7.39
CA SER A 18 12.27 2.84 -7.12
C SER A 18 13.24 3.41 -8.14
N ASP A 19 12.80 4.40 -8.91
CA ASP A 19 13.61 5.06 -9.93
C ASP A 19 13.30 6.56 -9.95
N GLY A 20 14.33 7.40 -10.04
CA GLY A 20 14.17 8.86 -10.10
C GLY A 20 13.39 9.48 -8.94
N GLY A 21 13.38 8.84 -7.76
CA GLY A 21 12.59 9.29 -6.59
C GLY A 21 11.09 8.97 -6.68
N GLN A 22 10.69 8.13 -7.63
CA GLN A 22 9.32 7.65 -7.79
C GLN A 22 9.27 6.14 -7.57
N GLN A 23 8.09 5.65 -7.18
CA GLN A 23 7.82 4.23 -7.15
C GLN A 23 7.09 3.82 -8.42
N LEU A 24 7.62 2.79 -9.07
CA LEU A 24 7.10 2.22 -10.29
C LEU A 24 6.77 0.75 -10.05
N VAL A 25 5.72 0.27 -10.70
CA VAL A 25 5.22 -1.08 -10.49
C VAL A 25 4.86 -1.79 -11.80
N ASP A 26 5.14 -3.08 -11.82
CA ASP A 26 4.62 -4.01 -12.82
C ASP A 26 3.37 -4.66 -12.28
N LEU A 27 2.32 -4.68 -13.10
CA LEU A 27 0.99 -5.09 -12.69
C LEU A 27 0.50 -6.28 -13.51
N LYS A 28 -0.33 -7.11 -12.89
CA LYS A 28 -1.10 -8.15 -13.55
C LYS A 28 -2.58 -7.79 -13.48
N GLY A 29 -3.13 -7.35 -14.61
CA GLY A 29 -4.52 -6.96 -14.77
C GLY A 29 -5.44 -8.14 -15.10
N MET A 30 -6.74 -7.86 -15.08
CA MET A 30 -7.75 -8.81 -15.56
C MET A 30 -7.65 -8.97 -17.08
N ALA A 31 -8.02 -10.14 -17.60
CA ALA A 31 -7.94 -10.49 -19.03
C ALA A 31 -6.53 -10.44 -19.65
N GLY A 32 -5.48 -10.72 -18.86
CA GLY A 32 -4.12 -10.93 -19.36
C GLY A 32 -3.30 -9.66 -19.61
N GLN A 33 -3.81 -8.49 -19.18
CA GLN A 33 -3.05 -7.25 -19.28
C GLN A 33 -1.86 -7.25 -18.31
N THR A 34 -0.71 -6.78 -18.78
CA THR A 34 0.51 -6.69 -17.96
C THR A 34 1.19 -5.31 -18.10
N PRO A 35 0.59 -4.23 -17.57
CA PRO A 35 1.24 -2.92 -17.55
C PRO A 35 2.57 -2.98 -16.80
N THR A 36 3.58 -2.31 -17.34
CA THR A 36 4.91 -2.18 -16.71
C THR A 36 5.24 -0.71 -16.55
N GLN A 37 6.10 -0.39 -15.59
CA GLN A 37 6.59 0.96 -15.29
C GLN A 37 5.45 1.93 -14.99
N VAL A 38 4.41 1.44 -14.32
CA VAL A 38 3.27 2.25 -13.91
C VAL A 38 3.64 3.02 -12.65
N TYR A 39 3.43 4.34 -12.67
CA TYR A 39 3.66 5.19 -11.51
C TYR A 39 2.68 4.86 -10.38
N ARG A 40 3.24 4.70 -9.18
CA ARG A 40 2.52 4.56 -7.93
C ARG A 40 2.87 5.75 -7.04
N PRO A 41 1.93 6.68 -6.82
CA PRO A 41 2.18 7.81 -5.94
C PRO A 41 2.36 7.33 -4.51
N GLU A 42 3.40 7.85 -3.85
CA GLU A 42 3.62 7.70 -2.42
C GLU A 42 3.41 9.03 -1.71
N THR A 43 2.89 8.97 -0.48
CA THR A 43 2.75 10.15 0.36
C THR A 43 4.12 10.57 0.87
N HIS A 44 4.40 11.88 0.91
CA HIS A 44 5.64 12.40 1.49
C HIS A 44 5.88 11.84 2.91
N GLY A 45 7.10 11.38 3.18
CA GLY A 45 7.49 10.78 4.45
C GLY A 45 7.12 9.29 4.58
N LEU A 46 6.48 8.69 3.57
CA LEU A 46 6.16 7.27 3.53
C LEU A 46 6.91 6.59 2.37
N SER A 47 7.64 5.52 2.68
CA SER A 47 8.31 4.66 1.69
C SER A 47 7.89 3.22 1.95
N THR A 48 7.02 2.67 1.11
CA THR A 48 6.38 1.37 1.31
C THR A 48 6.44 0.53 0.05
N HIS A 49 6.87 -0.72 0.17
CA HIS A 49 6.89 -1.65 -0.97
C HIS A 49 5.79 -2.70 -0.77
N PRO A 50 4.71 -2.68 -1.58
CA PRO A 50 3.71 -3.74 -1.56
C PRO A 50 4.34 -5.11 -1.77
N VAL A 51 3.84 -6.12 -1.06
CA VAL A 51 4.24 -7.51 -1.29
C VAL A 51 3.73 -7.99 -2.64
N ALA A 52 4.47 -8.92 -3.25
CA ALA A 52 4.02 -9.59 -4.47
C ALA A 52 2.65 -10.21 -4.23
N GLY A 53 1.74 -10.01 -5.17
CA GLY A 53 0.39 -10.52 -5.07
C GLY A 53 -0.61 -9.63 -4.34
N ALA A 54 -0.16 -8.51 -3.76
CA ALA A 54 -1.04 -7.49 -3.21
C ALA A 54 -2.02 -6.96 -4.28
N GLN A 55 -3.17 -6.45 -3.86
CA GLN A 55 -4.22 -5.97 -4.75
C GLN A 55 -4.29 -4.45 -4.77
N GLY A 56 -4.72 -3.92 -5.91
CA GLY A 56 -4.88 -2.48 -6.13
C GLY A 56 -5.90 -2.13 -7.19
N ALA A 57 -5.98 -0.84 -7.49
CA ALA A 57 -6.86 -0.27 -8.51
C ALA A 57 -6.07 0.59 -9.49
N LEU A 58 -6.14 0.24 -10.78
CA LEU A 58 -5.40 0.85 -11.88
C LEU A 58 -6.32 1.90 -12.49
N LEU A 59 -5.86 3.14 -12.45
CA LEU A 59 -6.58 4.29 -12.99
C LEU A 59 -5.95 4.71 -14.31
N ALA A 60 -6.77 4.78 -15.36
CA ALA A 60 -6.36 5.31 -16.66
C ALA A 60 -6.81 6.78 -16.77
N LEU A 61 -5.87 7.71 -16.62
CA LEU A 61 -6.15 9.15 -16.72
C LEU A 61 -6.66 9.48 -18.12
N GLY A 62 -7.85 10.09 -18.20
CA GLY A 62 -8.52 10.37 -19.47
C GLY A 62 -8.82 9.11 -20.31
N GLY A 63 -8.83 7.92 -19.70
CA GLY A 63 -9.02 6.64 -20.40
C GLY A 63 -7.83 6.18 -21.25
N ARG A 64 -6.67 6.82 -21.10
CA ARG A 64 -5.48 6.51 -21.91
C ARG A 64 -4.61 5.43 -21.26
N GLN A 65 -4.09 4.53 -22.08
CA GLN A 65 -3.25 3.42 -21.62
C GLN A 65 -1.79 3.84 -21.33
N ASP A 66 -1.38 5.01 -21.80
CA ASP A 66 -0.06 5.60 -21.57
C ASP A 66 -0.03 6.50 -20.33
N GLN A 67 -1.17 6.71 -19.67
CA GLN A 67 -1.30 7.55 -18.48
C GLN A 67 -1.96 6.77 -17.35
N LEU A 68 -1.25 5.78 -16.86
CA LEU A 68 -1.72 4.87 -15.82
C LEU A 68 -1.21 5.27 -14.44
N LEU A 69 -2.07 5.14 -13.43
CA LEU A 69 -1.72 5.26 -12.02
C LEU A 69 -2.10 4.00 -11.26
N ALA A 70 -1.17 3.48 -10.47
CA ALA A 70 -1.38 2.34 -9.59
C ALA A 70 -1.71 2.82 -8.18
N LEU A 71 -2.88 2.47 -7.67
CA LEU A 71 -3.33 2.80 -6.31
C LEU A 71 -3.46 1.54 -5.45
N GLY A 72 -3.23 1.66 -4.14
CA GLY A 72 -3.50 0.59 -3.17
C GLY A 72 -2.25 -0.15 -2.71
N GLY A 73 -2.12 -1.46 -2.98
CA GLY A 73 -0.99 -2.28 -2.52
C GLY A 73 -1.29 -3.10 -1.27
N GLU A 74 -2.57 -3.31 -0.98
CA GLU A 74 -3.04 -4.02 0.20
C GLU A 74 -2.97 -5.54 -0.04
N CYS A 75 -2.45 -6.28 0.93
CA CYS A 75 -2.53 -7.73 0.97
C CYS A 75 -3.63 -8.14 1.96
N SER A 76 -4.65 -8.88 1.52
CA SER A 76 -5.77 -9.28 2.38
C SER A 76 -5.34 -10.13 3.57
N GLU A 77 -4.31 -10.95 3.40
CA GLU A 77 -3.78 -11.82 4.44
C GLU A 77 -3.10 -11.01 5.54
N LEU A 78 -2.14 -10.15 5.18
CA LEU A 78 -1.44 -9.28 6.13
C LEU A 78 -2.38 -8.26 6.77
N ARG A 79 -3.28 -7.66 5.99
CA ARG A 79 -4.30 -6.74 6.52
C ARG A 79 -5.24 -7.44 7.49
N GLY A 80 -5.62 -8.69 7.20
CA GLY A 80 -6.47 -9.51 8.08
C GLY A 80 -5.84 -9.78 9.44
N GLN A 81 -4.51 -9.82 9.52
CA GLN A 81 -3.75 -9.96 10.77
C GLN A 81 -3.67 -8.63 11.57
N HIS A 82 -3.85 -7.49 10.89
CA HIS A 82 -3.71 -6.15 11.46
C HIS A 82 -5.01 -5.33 11.34
N GLN A 83 -6.08 -5.81 11.97
CA GLN A 83 -7.39 -5.14 11.97
C GLN A 83 -7.43 -3.99 12.97
N ALA A 84 -7.26 -2.77 12.47
CA ALA A 84 -7.51 -1.55 13.23
C ALA A 84 -9.02 -1.29 13.36
N ALA A 85 -9.50 -0.91 14.55
CA ALA A 85 -10.86 -0.39 14.70
C ALA A 85 -10.97 1.03 14.11
N LEU A 86 -12.19 1.58 14.07
CA LEU A 86 -12.42 2.93 13.57
C LEU A 86 -11.57 3.96 14.33
N GLY A 87 -10.79 4.75 13.60
CA GLY A 87 -9.91 5.78 14.16
C GLY A 87 -8.57 5.27 14.69
N GLU A 88 -8.35 3.95 14.72
CA GLU A 88 -7.04 3.37 15.06
C GLU A 88 -6.14 3.31 13.82
N THR A 89 -4.83 3.22 14.04
CA THR A 89 -3.84 3.13 12.96
C THR A 89 -2.83 2.05 13.26
N ILE A 90 -2.50 1.24 12.25
CA ILE A 90 -1.47 0.21 12.32
C ILE A 90 -0.61 0.32 11.05
N LEU A 91 0.69 0.51 11.24
CA LEU A 91 1.71 0.37 10.21
C LEU A 91 2.38 -0.99 10.41
N TYR A 92 2.51 -1.78 9.36
CA TYR A 92 3.07 -3.13 9.44
C TYR A 92 3.88 -3.47 8.21
N ASN A 93 4.78 -4.45 8.34
CA ASN A 93 5.59 -4.95 7.22
C ASN A 93 5.19 -6.38 6.84
N SER A 94 5.91 -6.95 5.86
CA SER A 94 5.67 -8.32 5.36
C SER A 94 5.95 -9.43 6.37
N HIS A 95 6.65 -9.14 7.46
CA HIS A 95 7.00 -10.09 8.51
C HIS A 95 6.02 -10.05 9.70
N GLY A 96 4.98 -9.21 9.63
CA GLY A 96 3.99 -9.05 10.70
C GLY A 96 4.46 -8.14 11.85
N GLU A 97 5.63 -7.52 11.72
CA GLU A 97 6.08 -6.48 12.65
C GLU A 97 5.22 -5.24 12.47
N ALA A 98 4.89 -4.56 13.56
CA ALA A 98 3.90 -3.49 13.53
C ALA A 98 4.15 -2.38 14.54
N ILE A 99 3.78 -1.16 14.14
CA ILE A 99 3.63 0.02 15.00
C ILE A 99 2.15 0.40 14.99
N SER A 100 1.54 0.56 16.16
CA SER A 100 0.13 0.89 16.27
C SER A 100 -0.17 2.04 17.22
N LEU A 101 -1.19 2.80 16.84
CA LEU A 101 -1.84 3.85 17.62
C LEU A 101 -3.27 3.36 17.91
N ILE A 102 -3.46 2.80 19.10
CA ILE A 102 -4.70 2.14 19.51
C ILE A 102 -5.16 2.77 20.82
N LYS A 103 -6.37 3.32 20.83
CA LYS A 103 -6.91 4.10 21.96
C LYS A 103 -5.96 5.23 22.38
N ARG A 104 -5.27 5.08 23.51
CA ARG A 104 -4.31 6.05 24.09
C ARG A 104 -2.92 5.43 24.27
N GLN A 105 -2.57 4.47 23.43
CA GLN A 105 -1.32 3.73 23.52
C GLN A 105 -0.59 3.71 22.19
N VAL A 106 0.73 3.87 22.27
CA VAL A 106 1.64 3.58 21.16
C VAL A 106 2.28 2.23 21.44
N ARG A 107 2.16 1.30 20.50
CA ARG A 107 2.76 -0.04 20.61
C ARG A 107 3.67 -0.30 19.42
N MET A 108 4.84 -0.85 19.68
CA MET A 108 5.79 -1.34 18.67
C MET A 108 6.08 -2.81 18.96
N VAL A 109 5.93 -3.65 17.95
CA VAL A 109 6.09 -5.10 18.07
C VAL A 109 7.00 -5.57 16.93
N GLY A 110 8.15 -6.11 17.29
CA GLY A 110 9.02 -6.88 16.41
C GLY A 110 9.11 -8.33 16.89
N GLN A 111 9.93 -9.13 16.21
CA GLN A 111 10.14 -10.54 16.56
C GLN A 111 10.69 -10.74 17.98
N ASP A 112 11.70 -9.94 18.35
CA ASP A 112 12.44 -10.11 19.61
C ASP A 112 12.14 -9.02 20.66
N MET A 113 11.37 -8.00 20.29
CA MET A 113 11.14 -6.83 21.14
C MET A 113 9.71 -6.33 21.05
N GLN A 114 9.12 -6.03 22.22
CA GLN A 114 7.89 -5.26 22.33
C GLN A 114 8.13 -4.02 23.18
N VAL A 115 7.78 -2.85 22.64
CA VAL A 115 7.74 -1.58 23.37
C VAL A 115 6.30 -1.12 23.43
N THR A 116 5.82 -0.77 24.62
CA THR A 116 4.47 -0.22 24.81
C THR A 116 4.59 1.02 25.67
N ILE A 117 4.16 2.16 25.13
CA ILE A 117 4.12 3.43 25.83
C ILE A 117 2.67 3.71 26.14
N ALA A 118 2.33 3.67 27.44
CA ALA A 118 1.03 4.02 27.96
C ALA A 118 1.21 5.15 28.98
N GLY A 119 0.62 6.31 28.71
CA GLY A 119 0.77 7.48 29.55
C GLY A 119 0.09 8.73 29.00
N THR A 120 0.04 9.78 29.80
CA THR A 120 -0.46 11.10 29.36
C THR A 120 0.75 11.95 29.04
N ALA A 121 0.96 12.26 27.77
CA ALA A 121 1.92 13.30 27.38
C ALA A 121 1.23 14.65 27.58
N ASN A 122 1.82 15.51 28.41
CA ASN A 122 1.48 16.92 28.41
C ASN A 122 2.22 17.52 27.22
N PHE A 123 1.48 18.04 26.25
CA PHE A 123 2.04 18.81 25.15
C PHE A 123 2.02 20.27 25.61
N ASP A 124 3.20 20.89 25.67
CA ASP A 124 3.35 22.34 25.91
C ASP A 124 2.77 23.15 24.74
#